data_AF-A0A7W8VX19-F1
#
_entry.id   AF-A0A7W8VX19-F1
#
_cell.length_a   1.000
_cell.length_b   1.000
_cell.length_c   1.000
_cell.angle_alpha   90.00
_cell.angle_beta   90.00
_cell.angle_gamma   90.00
#
_symmetry.space_group_name_H-M   'P 1'
#
loop_
_entity.id
_entity.type
_entity.pdbx_description
1 polymer ?
#
loop_
_entity_poly.entity_id
_entity_poly.type
_entity_poly.pdbx_seq_one_letter_code
_entity_poly.pdbx_strand_id
1 'polypeptide(L)'
;MSLLTDGDNNEDRKRLSRLPGVQQDIFQNSLTAVTKILDFDRGELEAQIALLLSFRLIWRMIPRKLFEAVDPNYESLAFSALKAEFGADPDRIAVNQLSLIFRRLRFGYGSRKGVTSLDLSRPAHRRLFDSQMGRCPICGYTFQPGDIAASRDGDEVYAQEAYQPIDGELFLDVYFRSPVLDHIIPYYLGGDGPENWQILCRTCNGGKGEALSWILRRGWMPPSRISEIVKLTPSLRYAALSRYHLENSSCVIDDGETLRLFLRDTRKMVMLDNLDTRSS
;
A
#
# COMPACT_ATOMS: atom_id res chain seq x y z
N MET A 1 8.58 12.12 14.39
CA MET A 1 7.47 11.72 15.28
C MET A 1 6.66 12.91 15.81
N SER A 2 7.09 14.18 15.64
CA SER A 2 6.35 15.37 16.14
C SER A 2 5.22 15.90 15.24
N LEU A 3 5.09 15.42 14.00
CA LEU A 3 4.02 15.83 13.06
C LEU A 3 2.74 14.98 13.15
N LEU A 4 2.72 13.95 14.02
CA LEU A 4 1.58 13.02 14.17
C LEU A 4 0.74 13.32 15.42
N THR A 5 1.05 14.40 16.13
CA THR A 5 0.35 14.85 17.33
C THR A 5 -0.26 16.25 17.16
N ASP A 6 -0.49 16.69 15.93
CA ASP A 6 -1.02 18.03 15.68
C ASP A 6 -2.44 18.16 16.27
N GLY A 7 -2.56 19.02 17.29
CA GLY A 7 -3.80 19.32 17.99
C GLY A 7 -4.84 20.00 17.11
N ASP A 8 -4.42 20.61 15.99
CA ASP A 8 -5.27 21.32 15.03
C ASP A 8 -6.25 20.41 14.30
N ASN A 9 -5.94 19.11 14.22
CA ASN A 9 -6.81 18.13 13.58
C ASN A 9 -8.14 17.95 14.35
N ASN A 10 -8.22 18.33 15.63
CA ASN A 10 -9.48 18.25 16.40
C ASN A 10 -10.51 19.33 16.05
N GLU A 11 -10.08 20.48 15.51
CA GLU A 11 -11.01 21.54 15.11
C GLU A 11 -11.64 21.26 13.74
N ASP A 12 -10.84 20.79 12.80
CA ASP A 12 -11.30 20.33 11.48
C ASP A 12 -12.28 19.14 11.59
N ARG A 13 -12.07 18.25 12.57
CA ARG A 13 -12.97 17.13 12.91
C ARG A 13 -14.37 17.57 13.39
N LYS A 14 -14.48 18.66 14.14
CA LYS A 14 -15.78 19.21 14.56
C LYS A 14 -16.50 19.93 13.42
N ARG A 15 -15.76 20.43 12.44
CA ARG A 15 -16.31 21.12 11.26
C ARG A 15 -16.85 20.12 10.23
N LEU A 16 -16.17 19.00 10.01
CA LEU A 16 -16.58 17.95 9.07
C LEU A 16 -17.82 17.16 9.50
N SER A 17 -18.00 16.88 10.80
CA SER A 17 -19.20 16.17 11.31
C SER A 17 -20.45 17.07 11.40
N ARG A 18 -20.29 18.38 11.16
CA ARG A 18 -21.35 19.38 11.17
C ARG A 18 -21.64 19.98 9.79
N LEU A 19 -21.06 19.42 8.72
CA LEU A 19 -21.31 19.90 7.36
C LEU A 19 -22.82 19.88 7.11
N PRO A 20 -23.48 21.04 6.92
CA PRO A 20 -24.89 21.10 6.54
C PRO A 20 -25.10 20.35 5.23
N GLY A 21 -26.34 19.94 4.93
CA GLY A 21 -26.66 19.19 3.71
C GLY A 21 -26.04 19.79 2.44
N VAL A 22 -26.00 21.11 2.33
CA VAL A 22 -25.36 21.86 1.23
C VAL A 22 -23.86 21.54 1.07
N GLN A 23 -23.12 21.33 2.16
CA GLN A 23 -21.69 20.98 2.10
C GLN A 23 -21.46 19.50 1.79
N GLN A 24 -22.39 18.61 2.18
CA GLN A 24 -22.40 17.22 1.72
C GLN A 24 -22.70 17.14 0.22
N ASP A 25 -23.64 17.96 -0.27
CA ASP A 25 -23.96 18.08 -1.69
C ASP A 25 -22.76 18.65 -2.47
N ILE A 26 -22.07 19.68 -1.94
CA ILE A 26 -20.84 20.20 -2.55
C ILE A 26 -19.77 19.12 -2.61
N PHE A 27 -19.58 18.32 -1.56
CA PHE A 27 -18.62 17.22 -1.58
C PHE A 27 -19.01 16.15 -2.61
N GLN A 28 -20.27 15.71 -2.66
CA GLN A 28 -20.77 14.74 -3.63
C GLN A 28 -20.68 15.24 -5.07
N ASN A 29 -21.02 16.51 -5.30
CA ASN A 29 -20.90 17.15 -6.60
C ASN A 29 -19.43 17.36 -7.00
N SER A 30 -18.55 17.67 -6.04
CA SER A 30 -17.10 17.78 -6.28
C SER A 30 -16.49 16.41 -6.57
N LEU A 31 -16.90 15.37 -5.85
CA LEU A 31 -16.48 13.99 -6.10
C LEU A 31 -16.93 13.53 -7.49
N THR A 32 -18.18 13.81 -7.85
CA THR A 32 -18.74 13.52 -9.19
C THR A 32 -18.04 14.32 -10.29
N ALA A 33 -17.70 15.58 -10.03
CA ALA A 33 -16.95 16.41 -10.97
C ALA A 33 -15.52 15.90 -11.13
N VAL A 34 -14.85 15.52 -10.03
CA VAL A 34 -13.48 14.97 -10.04
C VAL A 34 -13.45 13.61 -10.73
N THR A 35 -14.38 12.70 -10.45
CA THR A 35 -14.45 11.40 -11.17
C THR A 35 -14.68 11.60 -12.66
N LYS A 36 -15.54 12.55 -13.04
CA LYS A 36 -15.81 12.88 -14.44
C LYS A 36 -14.66 13.57 -15.15
N ILE A 37 -13.92 14.46 -14.46
CA ILE A 37 -12.77 15.18 -15.02
C ILE A 37 -11.56 14.25 -15.15
N LEU A 38 -11.38 13.33 -14.20
CA LEU A 38 -10.24 12.41 -14.16
C LEU A 38 -10.53 11.05 -14.82
N ASP A 39 -11.74 10.84 -15.33
CA ASP A 39 -12.21 9.61 -15.97
C ASP A 39 -12.00 8.36 -15.07
N PHE A 40 -12.27 8.50 -13.77
CA PHE A 40 -12.15 7.40 -12.82
C PHE A 40 -13.44 6.59 -12.73
N ASP A 41 -13.30 5.26 -12.65
CA ASP A 41 -14.40 4.40 -12.23
C ASP A 41 -14.83 4.78 -10.80
N ARG A 42 -16.12 5.06 -10.66
CA ARG A 42 -16.67 5.55 -9.39
C ARG A 42 -16.59 4.49 -8.29
N GLY A 43 -16.84 3.22 -8.62
CA GLY A 43 -16.82 2.14 -7.65
C GLY A 43 -15.41 1.89 -7.11
N GLU A 44 -14.42 1.92 -8.00
CA GLU A 44 -13.01 1.83 -7.60
C GLU A 44 -12.59 3.00 -6.71
N LEU A 45 -12.93 4.23 -7.08
CA LEU A 45 -12.60 5.40 -6.27
C LEU A 45 -13.28 5.33 -4.89
N GLU A 46 -14.55 4.95 -4.83
CA GLU A 46 -15.28 4.76 -3.56
C GLU A 46 -14.62 3.69 -2.69
N ALA A 47 -14.17 2.57 -3.26
CA ALA A 47 -13.45 1.52 -2.53
C ALA A 47 -12.09 2.01 -1.99
N GLN A 48 -11.32 2.74 -2.80
CA GLN A 48 -10.03 3.30 -2.38
C GLN A 48 -10.21 4.36 -1.28
N ILE A 49 -11.21 5.23 -1.40
CA ILE A 49 -11.57 6.22 -0.37
C ILE A 49 -12.02 5.49 0.89
N ALA A 50 -12.87 4.48 0.80
CA ALA A 50 -13.34 3.70 1.94
C ALA A 50 -12.17 3.03 2.69
N LEU A 51 -11.21 2.45 1.97
CA LEU A 51 -10.01 1.87 2.55
C LEU A 51 -9.15 2.92 3.24
N LEU A 52 -8.88 4.06 2.59
CA LEU A 52 -8.14 5.19 3.17
C LEU A 52 -8.80 5.67 4.46
N LEU A 53 -10.12 5.91 4.42
CA LEU A 53 -10.90 6.36 5.56
C LEU A 53 -10.87 5.33 6.68
N SER A 54 -10.98 4.05 6.36
CA SER A 54 -10.87 2.95 7.34
C SER A 54 -9.50 2.94 8.03
N PHE A 55 -8.41 3.08 7.28
CA PHE A 55 -7.07 3.21 7.86
C PHE A 55 -6.97 4.42 8.79
N ARG A 56 -7.41 5.59 8.34
CA ARG A 56 -7.37 6.82 9.15
C ARG A 56 -8.21 6.69 10.41
N LEU A 57 -9.38 6.07 10.30
CA LEU A 57 -10.28 5.80 11.42
C LEU A 57 -9.63 4.88 12.45
N ILE A 58 -9.05 3.76 12.01
CA ILE A 58 -8.31 2.83 12.88
C ILE A 58 -7.17 3.56 13.59
N TRP A 59 -6.35 4.33 12.85
CA TRP A 59 -5.25 5.07 13.45
C TRP A 59 -5.71 6.10 14.48
N ARG A 60 -6.85 6.76 14.23
CA ARG A 60 -7.46 7.71 15.17
C ARG A 60 -7.96 7.02 16.45
N MET A 61 -8.43 5.79 16.34
CA MET A 61 -8.95 5.02 17.48
C MET A 61 -7.85 4.45 18.38
N ILE A 62 -6.59 4.41 17.96
CA ILE A 62 -5.50 3.83 18.76
C ILE A 62 -5.23 4.70 20.00
N PRO A 63 -5.50 4.20 21.21
CA PRO A 63 -5.25 4.96 22.42
C PRO A 63 -3.75 4.90 22.79
N ARG A 64 -3.20 5.98 23.34
CA ARG A 64 -1.80 5.99 23.85
C ARG A 64 -1.52 4.87 24.85
N LYS A 65 -2.51 4.56 25.71
CA LYS A 65 -2.47 3.44 26.67
C LYS A 65 -2.14 2.09 26.03
N LEU A 66 -2.43 1.91 24.73
CA LEU A 66 -2.07 0.70 23.99
C LEU A 66 -0.56 0.46 24.01
N PHE A 67 0.28 1.49 24.09
CA PHE A 67 1.74 1.37 24.07
C PHE A 67 2.38 1.63 25.44
N GLU A 68 1.69 2.33 26.35
CA GLU A 68 2.22 2.73 27.65
C GLU A 68 2.00 1.68 28.75
N ALA A 69 0.88 0.94 28.71
CA ALA A 69 0.59 -0.09 29.73
C ALA A 69 1.52 -1.31 29.55
N VAL A 70 1.83 -2.07 30.61
CA VAL A 70 2.61 -3.32 30.50
C VAL A 70 1.77 -4.46 29.90
N ASP A 71 0.51 -4.56 30.32
CA ASP A 71 -0.46 -5.54 29.82
C ASP A 71 -1.83 -4.87 29.62
N PRO A 72 -2.07 -4.22 28.45
CA PRO A 72 -3.33 -3.53 28.21
C PRO A 72 -4.47 -4.52 27.98
N ASN A 73 -5.62 -4.26 28.59
CA ASN A 73 -6.85 -4.94 28.23
C ASN A 73 -7.34 -4.44 26.86
N TYR A 74 -6.99 -5.17 25.79
CA TYR A 74 -7.32 -4.82 24.41
C TYR A 74 -8.82 -4.64 24.16
N GLU A 75 -9.66 -5.48 24.78
CA GLU A 75 -11.11 -5.43 24.63
C GLU A 75 -11.70 -4.15 25.22
N SER A 76 -11.28 -3.80 26.43
CA SER A 76 -11.66 -2.55 27.09
C SER A 76 -11.19 -1.32 26.30
N LEU A 77 -9.97 -1.35 25.77
CA LEU A 77 -9.44 -0.27 24.93
C LEU A 77 -10.22 -0.13 23.62
N ALA A 78 -10.50 -1.24 22.93
CA ALA A 78 -11.26 -1.26 21.68
C ALA A 78 -12.70 -0.77 21.89
N PHE A 79 -13.39 -1.28 22.92
CA PHE A 79 -14.72 -0.82 23.30
C PHE A 79 -14.74 0.68 23.56
N SER A 80 -13.81 1.18 24.37
CA SER A 80 -13.73 2.60 24.72
C SER A 80 -13.47 3.47 23.48
N ALA A 81 -12.59 3.02 22.58
CA ALA A 81 -12.26 3.75 21.36
C ALA A 81 -13.46 3.81 20.40
N LEU A 82 -14.13 2.69 20.16
CA LEU A 82 -15.33 2.63 19.32
C LEU A 82 -16.47 3.49 19.90
N LYS A 83 -16.72 3.37 21.21
CA LYS A 83 -17.75 4.18 21.88
C LYS A 83 -17.45 5.67 21.81
N ALA A 84 -16.18 6.07 21.99
CA ALA A 84 -15.76 7.46 21.86
C ALA A 84 -15.89 8.00 20.44
N GLU A 85 -15.62 7.17 19.42
CA GLU A 85 -15.66 7.58 18.02
C GLU A 85 -17.10 7.64 17.46
N PHE A 86 -17.97 6.71 17.86
CA PHE A 86 -19.32 6.58 17.29
C PHE A 86 -20.47 6.97 18.23
N GLY A 87 -20.21 7.18 19.52
CA GLY A 87 -21.23 7.62 20.50
C GLY A 87 -22.27 6.57 20.90
N ALA A 88 -22.25 5.38 20.30
CA ALA A 88 -23.11 4.25 20.62
C ALA A 88 -22.31 3.09 21.23
N ASP A 89 -22.98 2.19 21.96
CA ASP A 89 -22.36 0.96 22.45
C ASP A 89 -22.01 0.06 21.25
N PRO A 90 -20.72 -0.24 21.02
CA PRO A 90 -20.31 -1.03 19.88
C PRO A 90 -20.73 -2.49 20.05
N ASP A 91 -21.05 -3.15 18.94
CA ASP A 91 -21.28 -4.57 18.95
C ASP A 91 -20.00 -5.36 19.27
N ARG A 92 -20.18 -6.59 19.74
CA ARG A 92 -19.06 -7.46 20.16
C ARG A 92 -18.12 -7.82 19.00
N ILE A 93 -18.61 -7.87 17.77
CA ILE A 93 -17.81 -8.23 16.59
C ILE A 93 -16.81 -7.11 16.31
N ALA A 94 -17.26 -5.86 16.27
CA ALA A 94 -16.42 -4.67 16.07
C ALA A 94 -15.36 -4.55 17.18
N VAL A 95 -15.75 -4.78 18.44
CA VAL A 95 -14.82 -4.78 19.58
C VAL A 95 -13.75 -5.85 19.41
N ASN A 96 -14.14 -7.08 19.07
CA ASN A 96 -13.19 -8.18 18.86
C ASN A 96 -12.21 -7.90 17.72
N GLN A 97 -12.71 -7.37 16.60
CA GLN A 97 -11.88 -7.03 15.44
C GLN A 97 -10.86 -5.94 15.77
N LEU A 98 -11.30 -4.83 16.38
CA LEU A 98 -10.39 -3.74 16.75
C LEU A 98 -9.40 -4.17 17.85
N SER A 99 -9.82 -5.03 18.78
CA SER A 99 -8.93 -5.62 19.80
C SER A 99 -7.81 -6.44 19.18
N LEU A 100 -8.13 -7.23 18.14
CA LEU A 100 -7.15 -8.00 17.40
C LEU A 100 -6.15 -7.08 16.68
N ILE A 101 -6.63 -6.01 16.05
CA ILE A 101 -5.79 -5.00 15.41
C ILE A 101 -4.86 -4.35 16.44
N PHE A 102 -5.37 -3.93 17.60
CA PHE A 102 -4.58 -3.35 18.68
C PHE A 102 -3.49 -4.31 19.18
N ARG A 103 -3.83 -5.59 19.37
CA ARG A 103 -2.86 -6.62 19.77
C ARG A 103 -1.73 -6.74 18.76
N ARG A 104 -2.05 -6.80 17.46
CA ARG A 104 -1.05 -6.90 16.39
C ARG A 104 -0.19 -5.63 16.29
N LEU A 105 -0.80 -4.45 16.34
CA LEU A 105 -0.07 -3.17 16.34
C LEU A 105 0.94 -3.06 17.48
N ARG A 106 0.53 -3.42 18.70
CA ARG A 106 1.41 -3.41 19.86
C ARG A 106 2.54 -4.43 19.72
N PHE A 107 2.23 -5.63 19.25
CA PHE A 107 3.24 -6.66 19.00
C PHE A 107 4.31 -6.17 18.04
N GLY A 108 3.95 -5.61 16.88
CA GLY A 108 4.97 -5.11 15.94
C GLY A 108 5.64 -3.81 16.37
N TYR A 109 5.06 -3.01 17.27
CA TYR A 109 5.76 -1.87 17.87
C TYR A 109 6.92 -2.32 18.79
N GLY A 110 6.70 -3.36 19.60
CA GLY A 110 7.73 -3.90 20.50
C GLY A 110 8.77 -4.77 19.78
N SER A 111 8.33 -5.51 18.75
CA SER A 111 9.16 -6.44 17.99
C SER A 111 9.90 -5.73 16.86
N ARG A 112 11.01 -5.01 17.17
CA ARG A 112 11.97 -4.57 16.12
C ARG A 112 12.64 -5.75 15.39
N LYS A 113 12.49 -6.98 15.91
CA LYS A 113 13.07 -8.21 15.39
C LYS A 113 11.96 -9.16 14.98
N GLY A 114 11.87 -9.48 13.69
CA GLY A 114 11.04 -10.60 13.22
C GLY A 114 9.89 -10.24 12.29
N VAL A 115 9.99 -9.18 11.49
CA VAL A 115 9.22 -9.19 10.23
C VAL A 115 9.70 -10.41 9.46
N THR A 116 8.79 -11.34 9.16
CA THR A 116 9.11 -12.63 8.55
C THR A 116 9.93 -12.38 7.28
N SER A 117 11.22 -12.67 7.34
CA SER A 117 12.09 -12.60 6.17
C SER A 117 11.78 -13.78 5.25
N LEU A 118 11.97 -13.58 3.95
CA LEU A 118 11.82 -14.67 3.00
C LEU A 118 12.86 -15.75 3.30
N ASP A 119 12.36 -16.91 3.68
CA ASP A 119 13.15 -18.11 3.94
C ASP A 119 12.58 -19.28 3.13
N LEU A 120 13.16 -19.53 1.95
CA LEU A 120 12.72 -20.61 1.06
C LEU A 120 13.01 -22.02 1.60
N SER A 121 13.70 -22.16 2.74
CA SER A 121 13.79 -23.46 3.43
C SER A 121 12.49 -23.78 4.20
N ARG A 122 11.66 -22.78 4.50
CA ARG A 122 10.35 -22.98 5.13
C ARG A 122 9.33 -23.46 4.09
N PRO A 123 8.62 -24.58 4.35
CA PRO A 123 7.64 -25.12 3.41
C PRO A 123 6.55 -24.12 2.98
N ALA A 124 6.10 -23.25 3.89
CA ALA A 124 5.07 -22.26 3.57
C ALA A 124 5.55 -21.20 2.56
N HIS A 125 6.76 -20.67 2.75
CA HIS A 125 7.35 -19.71 1.81
C HIS A 125 7.68 -20.36 0.47
N ARG A 126 8.18 -21.60 0.50
CA ARG A 126 8.47 -22.34 -0.73
C ARG A 126 7.19 -22.58 -1.54
N ARG A 127 6.11 -23.04 -0.89
CA ARG A 127 4.80 -23.21 -1.55
C ARG A 127 4.28 -21.89 -2.14
N LEU A 128 4.41 -20.78 -1.41
CA LEU A 128 4.03 -19.47 -1.92
C LEU A 128 4.86 -19.09 -3.16
N PHE A 129 6.18 -19.24 -3.10
CA PHE A 129 7.08 -18.97 -4.21
C PHE A 129 6.74 -19.82 -5.44
N ASP A 130 6.54 -21.13 -5.25
CA ASP A 130 6.17 -22.06 -6.31
C ASP A 130 4.78 -21.73 -6.88
N SER A 131 3.81 -21.34 -6.03
CA SER A 131 2.47 -20.92 -6.48
C SER A 131 2.47 -19.63 -7.29
N GLN A 132 3.47 -18.76 -7.08
CA GLN A 132 3.73 -17.59 -7.88
C GLN A 132 4.66 -17.89 -9.08
N MET A 133 4.94 -19.16 -9.36
CA MET A 133 5.85 -19.62 -10.41
C MET A 133 7.27 -19.03 -10.30
N GLY A 134 7.71 -18.67 -9.09
CA GLY A 134 8.98 -17.97 -8.89
C GLY A 134 9.02 -16.56 -9.49
N ARG A 135 7.88 -15.89 -9.57
CA ARG A 135 7.74 -14.55 -10.16
C ARG A 135 7.22 -13.52 -9.17
N CYS A 136 7.55 -12.25 -9.44
CA CYS A 136 6.93 -11.11 -8.79
C CYS A 136 5.52 -10.88 -9.37
N PRO A 137 4.44 -11.02 -8.59
CA PRO A 137 3.06 -10.94 -9.09
C PRO A 137 2.70 -9.53 -9.57
N ILE A 138 3.47 -8.52 -9.18
CA ILE A 138 3.23 -7.13 -9.58
C ILE A 138 3.86 -6.80 -10.93
N CYS A 139 5.08 -7.24 -11.20
CA CYS A 139 5.79 -6.85 -12.44
C CYS A 139 6.10 -7.99 -13.40
N GLY A 140 5.74 -9.23 -13.07
CA GLY A 140 5.98 -10.40 -13.91
C GLY A 140 7.42 -10.92 -13.90
N TYR A 141 8.38 -10.20 -13.29
CA TYR A 141 9.77 -10.62 -13.28
C TYR A 141 9.98 -11.99 -12.64
N THR A 142 10.60 -12.91 -13.39
CA THR A 142 11.03 -14.24 -12.95
C THR A 142 12.36 -14.15 -12.23
N PHE A 143 12.36 -14.50 -10.94
CA PHE A 143 13.55 -14.44 -10.11
C PHE A 143 14.61 -15.43 -10.60
N GLN A 144 15.81 -14.92 -10.89
CA GLN A 144 16.95 -15.73 -11.25
C GLN A 144 17.60 -16.34 -10.00
N PRO A 145 18.40 -17.42 -10.13
CA PRO A 145 19.12 -18.00 -9.00
C PRO A 145 20.00 -16.98 -8.23
N GLY A 146 20.57 -16.00 -8.94
CA GLY A 146 21.36 -14.91 -8.34
C GLY A 146 20.53 -13.99 -7.43
N ASP A 147 19.28 -13.69 -7.79
CA ASP A 147 18.39 -12.84 -7.00
C ASP A 147 18.06 -13.49 -5.65
N ILE A 148 17.82 -14.81 -5.69
CA ILE A 148 17.47 -15.63 -4.52
C ILE A 148 18.65 -15.76 -3.57
N ALA A 149 19.87 -15.86 -4.10
CA ALA A 149 21.08 -15.91 -3.29
C ALA A 149 21.31 -14.57 -2.58
N ALA A 150 21.19 -13.46 -3.30
CA ALA A 150 21.40 -12.11 -2.78
C ALA A 150 20.41 -11.70 -1.66
N SER A 151 19.25 -12.33 -1.56
CA SER A 151 18.28 -12.01 -0.49
C SER A 151 18.76 -12.41 0.92
N ARG A 152 19.79 -13.27 1.02
CA ARG A 152 20.27 -13.82 2.30
C ARG A 152 21.35 -12.98 2.97
N ASP A 153 22.16 -12.28 2.19
CA ASP A 153 23.43 -11.74 2.68
C ASP A 153 23.34 -10.30 3.20
N GLY A 154 22.16 -9.68 3.17
CA GLY A 154 21.95 -8.32 3.69
C GLY A 154 22.67 -7.23 2.88
N ASP A 155 23.48 -7.59 1.90
CA ASP A 155 24.23 -6.68 1.05
C ASP A 155 23.31 -6.06 -0.01
N GLU A 156 22.95 -4.79 0.22
CA GLU A 156 22.14 -3.96 -0.67
C GLU A 156 22.83 -3.63 -2.01
N VAL A 157 24.07 -4.10 -2.21
CA VAL A 157 24.96 -3.64 -3.27
C VAL A 157 24.79 -4.43 -4.59
N TYR A 158 24.19 -5.63 -4.59
CA TYR A 158 24.54 -6.65 -5.62
C TYR A 158 23.46 -7.12 -6.61
N ALA A 159 22.42 -6.34 -6.91
CA ALA A 159 21.57 -6.71 -8.06
C ALA A 159 21.07 -5.50 -8.83
N GLN A 160 21.97 -4.55 -9.15
CA GLN A 160 21.75 -3.69 -10.31
C GLN A 160 21.95 -4.54 -11.56
N GLU A 161 20.92 -5.27 -11.97
CA GLU A 161 20.89 -5.77 -13.35
C GLU A 161 20.96 -4.56 -14.29
N ALA A 162 21.72 -4.70 -15.38
CA ALA A 162 21.66 -3.78 -16.49
C ALA A 162 20.26 -3.86 -17.11
N TYR A 163 19.32 -3.12 -16.54
CA TYR A 163 18.00 -2.96 -17.12
C TYR A 163 18.18 -2.30 -18.49
N GLN A 164 17.79 -3.01 -19.55
CA GLN A 164 17.79 -2.46 -20.90
C GLN A 164 16.39 -1.93 -21.21
N PRO A 165 16.16 -0.61 -21.05
CA PRO A 165 14.90 -0.02 -21.44
C PRO A 165 14.73 -0.17 -22.95
N ILE A 166 13.50 -0.42 -23.39
CA ILE A 166 13.15 -0.37 -24.81
C ILE A 166 12.74 1.05 -25.22
N ASP A 167 12.67 1.31 -26.52
CA ASP A 167 12.36 2.66 -27.02
C ASP A 167 11.03 3.18 -26.47
N GLY A 168 11.05 4.42 -25.97
CA GLY A 168 9.92 5.08 -25.33
C GLY A 168 9.55 4.58 -23.92
N GLU A 169 10.26 3.60 -23.36
CA GLU A 169 9.98 3.09 -22.03
C GLU A 169 10.35 4.09 -20.92
N LEU A 170 9.46 4.23 -19.93
CA LEU A 170 9.78 4.84 -18.65
C LEU A 170 10.32 3.78 -17.69
N PHE A 171 11.51 4.05 -17.15
CA PHE A 171 12.20 3.14 -16.23
C PHE A 171 12.66 3.85 -14.97
N LEU A 172 12.96 3.06 -13.93
CA LEU A 172 13.60 3.54 -12.71
C LEU A 172 15.12 3.55 -12.88
N ASP A 173 15.81 4.50 -12.25
CA ASP A 173 17.27 4.56 -12.26
C ASP A 173 17.90 3.27 -11.71
N VAL A 174 17.21 2.58 -10.79
CA VAL A 174 17.67 1.35 -10.15
C VAL A 174 16.53 0.36 -9.96
N TYR A 175 16.78 -0.90 -10.32
CA TYR A 175 15.92 -2.04 -9.99
C TYR A 175 16.64 -2.97 -9.02
N PHE A 176 15.92 -3.43 -8.01
CA PHE A 176 16.33 -4.43 -7.04
C PHE A 176 15.45 -5.67 -7.22
N ARG A 177 16.05 -6.71 -7.78
CA ARG A 177 15.36 -7.95 -8.16
C ARG A 177 15.31 -9.01 -7.07
N SER A 178 16.00 -8.82 -5.94
CA SER A 178 15.93 -9.74 -4.81
C SER A 178 14.49 -9.94 -4.31
N PRO A 179 14.04 -11.20 -4.15
CA PRO A 179 12.71 -11.50 -3.67
C PRO A 179 12.60 -11.20 -2.17
N VAL A 180 11.46 -10.64 -1.77
CA VAL A 180 11.13 -10.33 -0.37
C VAL A 180 9.71 -10.81 -0.07
N LEU A 181 9.54 -11.40 1.11
CA LEU A 181 8.22 -11.74 1.64
C LEU A 181 7.58 -10.44 2.14
N ASP A 182 6.35 -10.19 1.73
CA ASP A 182 5.60 -9.00 2.11
C ASP A 182 4.12 -9.34 2.37
N HIS A 183 3.43 -8.46 3.10
CA HIS A 183 2.02 -8.64 3.44
C HIS A 183 1.10 -7.88 2.48
N ILE A 184 0.15 -8.53 1.79
CA ILE A 184 -0.81 -7.92 0.85
C ILE A 184 -1.45 -6.66 1.42
N ILE A 185 -2.04 -6.76 2.59
CA ILE A 185 -2.43 -5.63 3.43
C ILE A 185 -1.57 -5.59 4.69
N PRO A 186 -1.42 -4.43 5.35
CA PRO A 186 -0.60 -4.32 6.55
C PRO A 186 -0.90 -5.41 7.57
N TYR A 187 0.15 -6.05 8.12
CA TYR A 187 0.04 -7.25 8.97
C TYR A 187 -0.92 -7.07 10.16
N TYR A 188 -1.09 -5.85 10.67
CA TYR A 188 -2.01 -5.59 11.77
C TYR A 188 -3.49 -5.72 11.37
N LEU A 189 -3.81 -5.56 10.09
CA LEU A 189 -5.14 -5.80 9.53
C LEU A 189 -5.28 -7.24 9.04
N GLY A 190 -4.38 -7.69 8.15
CA GLY A 190 -4.51 -9.00 7.50
C GLY A 190 -3.97 -10.17 8.30
N GLY A 191 -3.18 -9.91 9.34
CA GLY A 191 -2.44 -10.95 10.05
C GLY A 191 -1.09 -11.26 9.39
N ASP A 192 -0.38 -12.21 10.00
CA ASP A 192 0.90 -12.71 9.52
C ASP A 192 0.76 -14.19 9.15
N GLY A 193 0.14 -14.46 8.01
CA GLY A 193 -0.14 -15.80 7.51
C GLY A 193 -0.19 -15.86 5.98
N PRO A 194 -0.15 -17.07 5.39
CA PRO A 194 -0.11 -17.26 3.94
C PRO A 194 -1.25 -16.58 3.17
N GLU A 195 -2.41 -16.41 3.79
CA GLU A 195 -3.57 -15.70 3.25
C GLU A 195 -3.31 -14.21 3.00
N ASN A 196 -2.32 -13.64 3.67
CA ASN A 196 -1.92 -12.25 3.54
C ASN A 196 -0.48 -12.12 3.04
N TRP A 197 0.21 -13.20 2.67
CA TRP A 197 1.58 -13.14 2.18
C TRP A 197 1.64 -13.06 0.65
N GLN A 198 2.67 -12.40 0.16
CA GLN A 198 3.11 -12.44 -1.23
C GLN A 198 4.63 -12.30 -1.30
N ILE A 199 5.23 -12.76 -2.39
CA ILE A 199 6.67 -12.57 -2.64
C ILE A 199 6.84 -11.55 -3.76
N LEU A 200 7.44 -10.40 -3.44
CA LEU A 200 7.67 -9.30 -4.38
C LEU A 200 9.17 -9.17 -4.68
N CYS A 201 9.52 -8.57 -5.82
CA CYS A 201 10.87 -8.02 -5.93
C CYS A 201 10.99 -6.79 -5.02
N ARG A 202 12.19 -6.54 -4.48
CA ARG A 202 12.43 -5.43 -3.56
C ARG A 202 12.02 -4.07 -4.13
N THR A 203 12.17 -3.84 -5.44
CA THR A 203 11.64 -2.61 -6.08
C THR A 203 10.12 -2.49 -5.96
N CYS A 204 9.36 -3.55 -6.24
CA CYS A 204 7.89 -3.49 -6.11
C CYS A 204 7.47 -3.36 -4.65
N ASN A 205 8.16 -4.04 -3.73
CA ASN A 205 7.89 -3.89 -2.29
C ASN A 205 8.16 -2.46 -1.79
N GLY A 206 9.28 -1.86 -2.20
CA GLY A 206 9.60 -0.46 -1.90
C GLY A 206 8.54 0.49 -2.44
N GLY A 207 8.17 0.31 -3.72
CA GLY A 207 7.10 1.09 -4.35
C GLY A 207 5.75 0.96 -3.64
N LYS A 208 5.40 -0.23 -3.14
CA LYS A 208 4.18 -0.44 -2.34
C LYS A 208 4.20 0.33 -1.02
N GLY A 209 5.30 0.23 -0.27
CA GLY A 209 5.45 0.93 1.01
C GLY A 209 5.36 2.46 0.84
N GLU A 210 5.98 2.98 -0.22
CA GLU A 210 5.87 4.38 -0.57
C GLU A 210 4.47 4.76 -1.09
N ALA A 211 3.79 3.90 -1.87
CA ALA A 211 2.43 4.16 -2.36
C ALA A 211 1.42 4.21 -1.20
N LEU A 212 1.54 3.32 -0.21
CA LEU A 212 0.76 3.41 1.03
C LEU A 212 1.07 4.71 1.78
N SER A 213 2.35 5.08 1.88
CA SER A 213 2.75 6.36 2.46
C SER A 213 2.16 7.54 1.67
N TRP A 214 2.12 7.46 0.33
CA TRP A 214 1.57 8.48 -0.55
C TRP A 214 0.06 8.62 -0.36
N ILE A 215 -0.68 7.51 -0.39
CA ILE A 215 -2.13 7.45 -0.09
C ILE A 215 -2.40 8.07 1.28
N LEU A 216 -1.67 7.65 2.31
CA LEU A 216 -1.88 8.11 3.68
C LEU A 216 -1.54 9.59 3.88
N ARG A 217 -0.48 10.09 3.23
CA ARG A 217 0.01 11.47 3.40
C ARG A 217 -0.66 12.47 2.47
N ARG A 218 -0.84 12.13 1.19
CA ARG A 218 -1.04 13.10 0.09
C ARG A 218 -1.67 12.50 -1.18
N GLY A 219 -2.49 11.45 -1.10
CA GLY A 219 -2.89 10.62 -2.26
C GLY A 219 -3.57 11.31 -3.46
N TRP A 220 -3.66 12.64 -3.46
CA TRP A 220 -4.30 13.49 -4.45
C TRP A 220 -3.42 14.70 -4.82
N MET A 221 -2.29 14.92 -4.13
CA MET A 221 -1.41 16.05 -4.41
C MET A 221 -0.23 15.61 -5.27
N PRO A 222 0.15 16.42 -6.27
CA PRO A 222 1.36 16.19 -7.06
C PRO A 222 2.60 16.10 -6.14
N PRO A 223 3.68 15.46 -6.62
CA PRO A 223 4.91 15.34 -5.87
C PRO A 223 5.36 16.69 -5.29
N SER A 224 5.98 16.67 -4.11
CA SER A 224 6.45 17.90 -3.45
C SER A 224 7.53 18.65 -4.23
N ARG A 225 8.18 18.00 -5.19
CA ARG A 225 9.26 18.58 -5.99
C ARG A 225 8.89 18.52 -7.47
N ILE A 226 9.08 19.63 -8.17
CA ILE A 226 8.84 19.73 -9.62
C ILE A 226 9.68 18.71 -10.40
N SER A 227 10.90 18.40 -9.93
CA SER A 227 11.79 17.41 -10.54
C SER A 227 11.26 15.97 -10.46
N GLU A 228 10.32 15.67 -9.55
CA GLU A 228 9.67 14.36 -9.45
C GLU A 228 8.49 14.22 -10.42
N ILE A 229 7.95 15.33 -10.94
CA ILE A 229 6.80 15.34 -11.85
C ILE A 229 7.14 14.73 -13.23
N VAL A 230 8.43 14.75 -13.59
CA VAL A 230 8.94 14.24 -14.87
C VAL A 230 9.61 12.88 -14.75
N LYS A 231 9.65 12.28 -13.55
CA LYS A 231 10.35 11.02 -13.30
C LYS A 231 9.39 9.94 -12.84
N LEU A 232 9.64 8.72 -13.31
CA LEU A 232 8.98 7.56 -12.75
C LEU A 232 9.54 7.30 -11.35
N THR A 233 8.67 7.27 -10.34
CA THR A 233 9.04 6.89 -8.97
C THR A 233 8.66 5.43 -8.71
N PRO A 234 9.28 4.75 -7.73
CA PRO A 234 8.87 3.39 -7.34
C PRO A 234 7.38 3.31 -6.97
N SER A 235 6.87 4.30 -6.23
CA SER A 235 5.45 4.46 -5.91
C SER A 235 4.56 4.48 -7.15
N LEU A 236 4.87 5.38 -8.10
CA LEU A 236 4.06 5.59 -9.28
C LEU A 236 4.11 4.36 -10.21
N ARG A 237 5.28 3.72 -10.30
CA ARG A 237 5.43 2.44 -11.00
C ARG A 237 4.55 1.37 -10.37
N TYR A 238 4.62 1.19 -9.06
CA TYR A 238 3.79 0.20 -8.35
C TYR A 238 2.30 0.44 -8.59
N ALA A 239 1.85 1.70 -8.50
CA ALA A 239 0.46 2.06 -8.75
C ALA A 239 0.01 1.75 -10.18
N ALA A 240 0.82 2.09 -11.20
CA ALA A 240 0.49 1.81 -12.60
C ALA A 240 0.42 0.31 -12.91
N LEU A 241 1.32 -0.49 -12.33
CA LEU A 241 1.30 -1.94 -12.45
C LEU A 241 0.10 -2.57 -11.72
N SER A 242 -0.21 -2.08 -10.51
CA SER A 242 -1.36 -2.57 -9.75
C SER A 242 -2.67 -2.27 -10.48
N ARG A 243 -2.80 -1.08 -11.08
CA ARG A 243 -3.94 -0.73 -11.93
C ARG A 243 -4.08 -1.68 -13.11
N TYR A 244 -2.98 -2.01 -13.79
CA TYR A 244 -3.01 -2.98 -14.89
C TYR A 244 -3.59 -4.33 -14.46
N HIS A 245 -3.20 -4.85 -13.30
CA HIS A 245 -3.76 -6.11 -12.77
C HIS A 245 -5.24 -6.02 -12.42
N LEU A 246 -5.71 -4.87 -11.93
CA LEU A 246 -7.13 -4.64 -11.66
C LEU A 246 -7.95 -4.59 -12.95
N GLU A 247 -7.47 -3.85 -13.95
CA GLU A 247 -8.13 -3.69 -15.25
C GLU A 247 -8.06 -4.97 -16.11
N ASN A 248 -7.03 -5.80 -15.90
CA ASN A 248 -6.74 -7.00 -16.70
C ASN A 248 -6.69 -8.25 -15.81
N SER A 249 -7.65 -8.42 -14.91
CA SER A 249 -7.66 -9.54 -13.95
C SER A 249 -7.66 -10.95 -14.61
N SER A 250 -8.00 -11.04 -15.90
CA SER A 250 -7.92 -12.26 -16.70
C SER A 250 -6.63 -12.42 -17.51
N CYS A 251 -5.79 -11.38 -17.57
CA CYS A 251 -4.53 -11.43 -18.30
C CYS A 251 -3.48 -12.11 -17.43
N VAL A 252 -3.03 -13.28 -17.87
CA VAL A 252 -1.85 -13.94 -17.31
C VAL A 252 -0.65 -13.33 -18.01
N ILE A 253 0.29 -12.76 -17.25
CA ILE A 253 1.58 -12.36 -17.80
C ILE A 253 2.28 -13.66 -18.23
N ASP A 254 2.60 -13.80 -19.51
CA ASP A 254 3.21 -15.04 -20.03
C ASP A 254 4.58 -15.29 -19.39
N ASP A 255 5.06 -16.53 -19.45
CA ASP A 255 6.36 -16.88 -18.88
C ASP A 255 7.49 -16.13 -19.60
N GLY A 256 8.41 -15.58 -18.81
CA GLY A 256 9.47 -14.70 -19.30
C GLY A 256 9.06 -13.25 -19.56
N GLU A 257 7.76 -12.95 -19.64
CA GLU A 257 7.31 -11.58 -19.86
C GLU A 257 7.38 -10.71 -18.59
N THR A 258 7.59 -9.41 -18.80
CA THR A 258 7.57 -8.42 -17.71
C THR A 258 6.75 -7.20 -18.07
N LEU A 259 6.11 -6.61 -17.06
CA LEU A 259 5.34 -5.38 -17.27
C LEU A 259 6.27 -4.15 -17.30
N ARG A 260 6.13 -3.39 -18.38
CA ARG A 260 6.85 -2.16 -18.69
C ARG A 260 5.88 -0.97 -18.75
N LEU A 261 6.40 0.23 -18.53
CA LEU A 261 5.61 1.45 -18.49
C LEU A 261 6.00 2.42 -19.60
N PHE A 262 4.99 3.05 -20.20
CA PHE A 262 5.12 4.01 -21.28
C PHE A 262 4.26 5.23 -20.99
N LEU A 263 4.57 6.37 -21.63
CA LEU A 263 3.65 7.51 -21.65
C LEU A 263 2.61 7.31 -22.76
N ARG A 264 1.33 7.54 -22.43
CA ARG A 264 0.24 7.60 -23.42
C ARG A 264 0.40 8.82 -24.34
N ASP A 265 0.77 9.97 -23.77
CA ASP A 265 1.15 11.19 -24.50
C ASP A 265 2.50 11.70 -23.95
N THR A 266 3.53 11.69 -24.80
CA THR A 266 4.90 12.11 -24.45
C THR A 266 5.03 13.59 -24.13
N ARG A 267 4.00 14.40 -24.42
CA ARG A 267 3.94 15.84 -24.09
C ARG A 267 3.35 16.11 -22.71
N LYS A 268 2.74 15.11 -22.08
CA LYS A 268 2.12 15.22 -20.76
C LYS A 268 3.07 14.74 -19.66
N MET A 269 2.77 15.13 -18.42
CA MET A 269 3.57 14.80 -17.23
C MET A 269 3.54 13.29 -16.92
N VAL A 270 4.51 12.82 -16.14
CA VAL A 270 4.58 11.43 -15.66
C VAL A 270 3.60 11.27 -14.49
N MET A 271 2.33 11.06 -14.82
CA MET A 271 1.21 10.91 -13.90
C MET A 271 0.50 9.59 -14.18
N LEU A 272 -0.15 9.00 -13.16
CA LEU A 272 -0.72 7.65 -13.25
C LEU A 272 -1.67 7.49 -14.45
N ASP A 273 -2.53 8.47 -14.68
CA ASP A 273 -3.48 8.62 -15.78
C ASP A 273 -2.82 8.71 -17.18
N ASN A 274 -1.58 9.18 -17.25
CA ASN A 274 -0.78 9.22 -18.48
C ASN A 274 0.17 8.02 -18.65
N LEU A 275 0.16 7.06 -17.72
CA LEU A 275 0.95 5.84 -17.83
C LEU A 275 0.16 4.75 -18.55
N ASP A 276 0.85 4.04 -19.43
CA ASP A 276 0.39 2.84 -20.12
C ASP A 276 1.27 1.65 -19.71
N THR A 277 0.65 0.51 -19.40
CA THR A 277 1.35 -0.70 -18.95
C THR A 277 1.26 -1.76 -20.04
N ARG A 278 2.41 -2.30 -20.46
CA ARG A 278 2.47 -3.32 -21.53
C ARG A 278 3.31 -4.50 -21.08
N SER A 279 2.94 -5.69 -21.53
CA SER A 279 3.80 -6.87 -21.43
C SER A 279 4.89 -6.81 -22.51
N SER A 280 6.06 -7.37 -22.21
CA SER A 280 7.22 -7.44 -23.12
C SER A 280 7.82 -8.83 -23.15
#